data_AF-U6F5I0-F1
#
_entry.id   AF-U6F5I0-F1
#
_cell.length_a   1.000
_cell.length_b   1.000
_cell.length_c   1.000
_cell.angle_alpha   90.00
_cell.angle_beta   90.00
_cell.angle_gamma   90.00
#
_symmetry.space_group_name_H-M   'P 1'
#
loop_
_entity.id
_entity.type
_entity.pdbx_description
1 polymer ?
#
loop_
_entity_poly.entity_id
_entity_poly.type
_entity_poly.pdbx_seq_one_letter_code
_entity_poly.pdbx_strand_id
1 'polypeptide(L)'
;MARRAGYQRSSYAKKKIYDAAMEKAEYYLECRNYSNNNISGADVRKATSDLNVAVAGLDWKKEIAKYPTVTVEIDKNGNRKWDWTPEEEQQVLNVVNEIYGSTDAHFLPTSPNNDTIVYTSGIYPVTANTREFVNLVLSNGKRIDF
;
A
#
# COMPACT_ATOMS: atom_id res chain seq x y z
N MET A 1 -9.71 -8.93 9.22
CA MET A 1 -9.73 -7.60 8.59
C MET A 1 -8.37 -6.88 8.66
N ALA A 2 -7.67 -6.83 9.80
CA ALA A 2 -6.36 -6.16 9.92
C ALA A 2 -5.24 -6.72 9.00
N ARG A 3 -5.23 -8.03 8.70
CA ARG A 3 -4.20 -8.64 7.84
C ARG A 3 -4.28 -8.18 6.37
N ARG A 4 -5.49 -7.97 5.84
CA ARG A 4 -5.71 -7.56 4.44
C ARG A 4 -5.36 -6.08 4.23
N ALA A 5 -5.73 -5.23 5.19
CA ALA A 5 -5.34 -3.82 5.20
C ALA A 5 -3.82 -3.64 5.41
N GLY A 6 -3.21 -4.49 6.23
CA GLY A 6 -1.75 -4.52 6.43
C GLY A 6 -0.99 -4.94 5.17
N TYR A 7 -1.46 -5.93 4.41
CA TYR A 7 -0.83 -6.28 3.15
C TYR A 7 -0.87 -5.11 2.15
N GLN A 8 -2.04 -4.49 1.93
CA GLN A 8 -2.21 -3.46 0.91
C GLN A 8 -1.29 -2.24 1.09
N ARG A 9 -1.05 -1.85 2.35
CA ARG A 9 -0.21 -0.70 2.72
C ARG A 9 1.26 -1.06 2.95
N SER A 10 1.65 -2.31 2.74
CA SER A 10 3.05 -2.72 2.83
C SER A 10 3.81 -2.40 1.55
N SER A 11 5.13 -2.24 1.68
CA SER A 11 5.99 -2.05 0.51
C SER A 11 5.89 -3.23 -0.45
N TYR A 12 6.01 -2.95 -1.75
CA TYR A 12 5.94 -3.98 -2.79
C TYR A 12 6.95 -5.10 -2.57
N ALA A 13 8.15 -4.75 -2.10
CA ALA A 13 9.18 -5.73 -1.76
C ALA A 13 8.72 -6.74 -0.70
N LYS A 14 8.00 -6.29 0.34
CA LYS A 14 7.44 -7.18 1.37
C LYS A 14 6.22 -7.94 0.88
N LYS A 15 5.35 -7.30 0.09
CA LYS A 15 4.21 -7.97 -0.56
C LYS A 15 4.66 -9.15 -1.43
N LYS A 16 5.70 -8.98 -2.25
CA LYS A 16 6.25 -10.06 -3.09
C LYS A 16 6.70 -11.28 -2.30
N ILE A 17 7.28 -11.08 -1.11
CA ILE A 17 7.69 -12.19 -0.22
C ILE A 17 6.44 -12.90 0.33
N TYR A 18 5.43 -12.15 0.74
CA TYR A 18 4.15 -12.70 1.19
C TYR A 18 3.44 -13.47 0.07
N ASP A 19 3.35 -12.90 -1.13
CA ASP A 19 2.66 -13.51 -2.27
C ASP A 19 3.33 -14.83 -2.67
N ALA A 20 4.66 -14.89 -2.73
CA ALA A 20 5.39 -16.13 -2.99
C ALA A 20 5.16 -17.20 -1.91
N ALA A 21 5.05 -16.80 -0.63
CA ALA A 21 4.72 -17.72 0.44
C ALA A 21 3.27 -18.22 0.37
N MET A 22 2.34 -17.34 -0.02
CA MET A 22 0.93 -17.66 -0.21
C MET A 22 0.72 -18.62 -1.39
N GLU A 23 1.31 -18.33 -2.55
CA GLU A 23 1.25 -19.17 -3.75
C GLU A 23 1.71 -20.60 -3.43
N LYS A 24 2.79 -20.75 -2.65
CA LYS A 24 3.28 -22.06 -2.23
C LYS A 24 2.32 -22.78 -1.29
N ALA A 25 1.67 -22.05 -0.37
CA ALA A 25 0.69 -22.62 0.54
C ALA A 25 -0.60 -23.05 -0.20
N GLU A 26 -1.07 -22.23 -1.14
CA GLU A 26 -2.22 -22.50 -2.01
C GLU A 26 -1.94 -23.71 -2.91
N TYR A 27 -0.75 -23.77 -3.53
CA TYR A 27 -0.31 -24.93 -4.29
C TYR A 27 -0.46 -26.21 -3.47
N TYR A 28 0.01 -26.24 -2.21
CA TYR A 28 -0.16 -27.43 -1.37
C TYR A 28 -1.61 -27.75 -1.02
N LEU A 29 -2.48 -26.75 -0.86
CA LEU A 29 -3.91 -26.98 -0.61
C LEU A 29 -4.61 -27.59 -1.83
N GLU A 30 -4.32 -27.09 -3.03
CA GLU A 30 -4.89 -27.56 -4.28
C GLU A 30 -4.33 -28.92 -4.70
N CYS A 31 -3.02 -29.10 -4.55
CA CYS A 31 -2.29 -30.25 -5.09
C CYS A 31 -2.26 -31.48 -4.19
N ARG A 32 -2.70 -31.39 -2.92
CA ARG A 32 -2.61 -32.49 -1.94
C ARG A 32 -3.32 -33.79 -2.36
N ASN A 33 -4.33 -33.69 -3.22
CA ASN A 33 -5.16 -34.83 -3.65
C ASN A 33 -4.72 -35.42 -5.01
N TYR A 34 -3.75 -34.81 -5.69
CA TYR A 34 -3.27 -35.31 -6.97
C TYR A 34 -2.27 -36.44 -6.74
N SER A 35 -2.52 -37.59 -7.37
CA SER A 35 -1.80 -38.86 -7.16
C SER A 35 -0.29 -38.80 -7.41
N ASN A 36 0.20 -37.76 -8.10
CA ASN A 36 1.61 -37.59 -8.47
C ASN A 36 2.34 -36.55 -7.61
N ASN A 37 1.66 -35.91 -6.65
CA ASN A 37 2.28 -34.92 -5.77
C ASN A 37 2.71 -35.58 -4.45
N ASN A 38 4.02 -35.72 -4.26
CA ASN A 38 4.60 -36.23 -3.02
C ASN A 38 4.83 -35.09 -2.02
N ILE A 39 3.76 -34.42 -1.58
CA ILE A 39 3.83 -33.34 -0.59
C ILE A 39 3.93 -33.97 0.80
N SER A 40 5.07 -33.79 1.46
CA SER A 40 5.29 -34.34 2.80
C SER A 40 4.70 -33.44 3.89
N GLY A 41 4.47 -34.01 5.08
CA GLY A 41 4.11 -33.20 6.26
C GLY A 41 5.20 -32.18 6.65
N ALA A 42 6.46 -32.41 6.29
CA ALA A 42 7.54 -31.45 6.50
C ALA A 42 7.40 -30.24 5.56
N ASP A 43 7.00 -30.45 4.31
CA ASP A 43 6.77 -29.38 3.33
C ASP A 43 5.65 -28.45 3.77
N VAL A 44 4.54 -29.03 4.26
CA VAL A 44 3.40 -28.26 4.78
C VAL A 44 3.80 -27.42 6.01
N ARG A 45 4.58 -28.01 6.94
CA ARG A 45 5.10 -27.26 8.10
C ARG A 45 6.02 -26.12 7.67
N LYS A 46 6.88 -26.36 6.67
CA LYS A 46 7.76 -25.32 6.13
C LYS A 46 6.95 -24.19 5.49
N ALA A 47 5.99 -24.49 4.62
CA ALA A 47 5.14 -23.46 3.99
C ALA A 47 4.36 -22.65 5.04
N THR A 48 3.85 -23.31 6.07
CA THR A 48 3.18 -22.63 7.19
C THR A 48 4.14 -21.67 7.92
N SER A 49 5.37 -22.11 8.19
CA SER A 49 6.40 -21.29 8.82
C SER A 49 6.80 -20.10 7.93
N ASP A 50 7.06 -20.35 6.65
CA ASP A 50 7.44 -19.33 5.67
C ASP A 50 6.34 -18.24 5.58
N LEU A 51 5.06 -18.65 5.52
CA LEU A 51 3.93 -17.72 5.49
C LEU A 51 3.80 -16.90 6.78
N ASN A 52 3.99 -17.52 7.95
CA ASN A 52 3.98 -16.80 9.23
C ASN A 52 5.09 -15.75 9.31
N VAL A 53 6.30 -16.09 8.85
CA VAL A 53 7.42 -15.16 8.76
C VAL A 53 7.10 -14.03 7.77
N ALA A 54 6.53 -14.33 6.61
CA ALA A 54 6.18 -13.32 5.62
C ALA A 54 5.10 -12.36 6.13
N VAL A 55 4.07 -12.86 6.83
CA VAL A 55 3.04 -12.03 7.50
C VAL A 55 3.68 -11.11 8.53
N ALA A 56 4.57 -11.63 9.37
CA ALA A 56 5.28 -10.83 10.38
C ALA A 56 6.25 -9.80 9.75
N GLY A 57 6.73 -10.09 8.55
CA GLY A 57 7.63 -9.23 7.78
C GLY A 57 6.95 -8.07 7.04
N LEU A 58 5.61 -8.03 7.01
CA LEU A 58 4.86 -6.90 6.43
C LEU A 58 5.13 -5.61 7.23
N ASP A 59 5.58 -4.59 6.53
CA ASP A 59 6.06 -3.30 7.02
C ASP A 59 5.05 -2.15 6.95
N TRP A 60 3.76 -2.42 6.75
CA TRP A 60 2.72 -1.39 6.57
C TRP A 60 2.68 -0.29 7.64
N LYS A 61 3.03 -0.61 8.89
CA LYS A 61 3.13 0.42 9.95
C LYS A 61 4.25 1.41 9.68
N LYS A 62 5.37 0.95 9.10
CA LYS A 62 6.49 1.79 8.69
C LYS A 62 6.09 2.66 7.51
N GLU A 63 5.37 2.11 6.54
CA GLU A 63 4.87 2.89 5.40
C GLU A 63 3.88 3.98 5.83
N ILE A 64 2.89 3.65 6.68
CA ILE A 64 1.95 4.65 7.22
C ILE A 64 2.66 5.74 8.02
N ALA A 65 3.73 5.39 8.75
CA ALA A 65 4.50 6.38 9.52
C ALA A 65 5.20 7.41 8.63
N LYS A 66 5.37 7.14 7.33
CA LYS A 66 5.92 8.07 6.34
C LYS A 66 4.86 9.00 5.75
N TYR A 67 3.59 8.86 6.08
CA TYR A 67 2.54 9.68 5.45
C TYR A 67 2.66 11.14 5.92
N PRO A 68 2.81 12.12 5.00
CA PRO A 68 2.87 13.52 5.38
C PRO A 68 1.55 13.98 5.99
N THR A 69 1.61 15.06 6.78
CA THR A 69 0.41 15.70 7.35
C THR A 69 0.12 16.98 6.58
N VAL A 70 -0.92 16.97 5.75
CA VAL A 70 -1.27 18.08 4.87
C VAL A 70 -2.39 18.91 5.52
N THR A 71 -2.18 20.23 5.56
CA THR A 71 -3.19 21.16 6.05
C THR A 71 -4.22 21.44 4.95
N VAL A 72 -5.49 21.50 5.35
CA VAL A 72 -6.63 21.77 4.47
C VAL A 72 -7.32 23.04 4.94
N GLU A 73 -7.34 24.03 4.06
CA GLU A 73 -8.16 25.21 4.18
C GLU A 73 -9.55 24.97 3.57
N ILE A 74 -10.59 25.46 4.24
CA ILE A 74 -11.96 25.40 3.74
C ILE A 74 -12.47 26.83 3.61
N ASP A 75 -12.82 27.23 2.39
CA ASP A 75 -13.38 28.56 2.14
C ASP A 75 -14.82 28.68 2.65
N LYS A 76 -15.36 29.91 2.62
CA LYS A 76 -16.74 30.22 3.04
C LYS A 76 -17.83 29.48 2.25
N ASN A 77 -17.50 28.94 1.07
CA ASN A 77 -18.40 28.18 0.21
C ASN A 77 -18.25 26.66 0.42
N GLY A 78 -17.35 26.22 1.32
CA GLY A 78 -17.07 24.81 1.57
C GLY A 78 -16.03 24.19 0.63
N ASN A 79 -15.41 24.97 -0.26
CA ASN A 79 -14.36 24.46 -1.14
C ASN A 79 -13.09 24.21 -0.33
N ARG A 80 -12.44 23.08 -0.60
CA ARG A 80 -11.23 22.66 0.09
C ARG A 80 -10.02 22.97 -0.77
N LYS A 81 -9.00 23.57 -0.14
CA LYS A 81 -7.67 23.75 -0.71
C LYS A 81 -6.68 23.00 0.17
N TRP A 82 -5.87 22.14 -0.44
CA TRP A 82 -4.81 21.44 0.27
C TRP A 82 -3.53 22.22 0.13
N ASP A 83 -2.93 22.59 1.25
CA ASP A 83 -1.72 23.39 1.29
C ASP A 83 -0.51 22.45 1.34
N TRP A 84 -0.02 22.12 0.15
CA TRP A 84 1.13 21.27 -0.06
C TRP A 84 2.44 22.05 -0.02
N THR A 85 3.43 21.50 0.65
CA THR A 85 4.84 21.83 0.42
C THR A 85 5.43 20.88 -0.63
N PRO A 86 6.45 21.30 -1.41
CA PRO A 86 7.16 20.42 -2.35
C PRO A 86 7.72 19.16 -1.69
N GLU A 87 8.13 19.26 -0.42
CA GLU A 87 8.63 18.14 0.37
C GLU A 87 7.54 17.09 0.65
N GLU A 88 6.33 17.52 1.03
CA GLU A 88 5.20 16.62 1.27
C GLU A 88 4.72 15.96 -0.02
N GLU A 89 4.71 16.70 -1.13
CA GLU A 89 4.42 16.17 -2.46
C GLU A 89 5.38 15.03 -2.82
N GLN A 90 6.69 15.28 -2.71
CA GLN A 90 7.67 14.25 -3.04
C GLN A 90 7.59 13.06 -2.07
N GLN A 91 7.33 13.33 -0.79
CA GLN A 91 7.20 12.29 0.24
C GLN A 91 6.05 11.34 -0.07
N VAL A 92 4.87 11.85 -0.44
CA VAL A 92 3.73 10.98 -0.77
C VAL A 92 3.97 10.17 -2.05
N LEU A 93 4.60 10.76 -3.07
CA LEU A 93 4.95 10.05 -4.30
C LEU A 93 5.98 8.93 -4.05
N ASN A 94 6.95 9.17 -3.17
CA ASN A 94 7.92 8.14 -2.76
C ASN A 94 7.22 6.98 -2.05
N VAL A 95 6.29 7.26 -1.14
CA VAL A 95 5.50 6.24 -0.44
C VAL A 95 4.68 5.42 -1.44
N VAL A 96 4.03 6.05 -2.42
CA VAL A 96 3.28 5.34 -3.48
C VAL A 96 4.22 4.44 -4.27
N ASN A 97 5.38 4.94 -4.69
CA ASN A 97 6.40 4.15 -5.38
C ASN A 97 6.84 2.93 -4.56
N GLU A 98 7.09 3.09 -3.26
CA GLU A 98 7.48 1.99 -2.37
C GLU A 98 6.36 0.95 -2.18
N ILE A 99 5.12 1.41 -1.99
CA ILE A 99 3.95 0.53 -1.80
C ILE A 99 3.67 -0.24 -3.09
N TYR A 100 3.67 0.41 -4.25
CA TYR A 100 3.27 -0.23 -5.52
C TYR A 100 4.43 -0.80 -6.33
N GLY A 101 5.67 -0.54 -5.94
CA GLY A 101 6.85 -1.01 -6.66
C GLY A 101 7.07 -0.28 -7.98
N SER A 102 6.58 0.95 -8.07
CA SER A 102 6.79 1.84 -9.22
C SER A 102 7.96 2.80 -8.96
N THR A 103 8.34 3.56 -9.99
CA THR A 103 9.40 4.58 -9.89
C THR A 103 8.98 5.93 -10.49
N ASP A 104 7.75 6.03 -10.96
CA ASP A 104 7.23 7.10 -11.81
C ASP A 104 5.96 7.74 -11.24
N ALA A 105 5.66 7.51 -9.96
CA ALA A 105 4.53 8.14 -9.31
C ALA A 105 4.58 9.66 -9.47
N HIS A 106 3.48 10.25 -9.95
CA HIS A 106 3.30 11.68 -10.10
C HIS A 106 1.84 12.06 -9.88
N PHE A 107 1.58 13.32 -9.52
CA PHE A 107 0.22 13.82 -9.47
C PHE A 107 -0.34 14.02 -10.88
N LEU A 108 -1.61 13.69 -11.05
CA LEU A 108 -2.33 13.99 -12.29
C LEU A 108 -2.46 15.52 -12.41
N PRO A 109 -1.93 16.19 -13.46
CA PRO A 109 -1.91 17.65 -13.53
C PRO A 109 -3.30 18.31 -13.55
N THR A 110 -4.33 17.58 -13.96
CA THR A 110 -5.72 18.04 -14.00
C THR A 110 -6.49 17.77 -12.70
N SER A 111 -5.86 17.09 -11.73
CA SER A 111 -6.48 16.76 -10.46
C SER A 111 -6.48 17.98 -9.52
N PRO A 112 -7.64 18.39 -9.01
CA PRO A 112 -7.68 19.44 -8.00
C PRO A 112 -6.99 18.95 -6.72
N ASN A 113 -6.22 19.82 -6.08
CA ASN A 113 -5.54 19.54 -4.80
C ASN A 113 -4.57 18.36 -4.83
N ASN A 114 -4.10 17.94 -6.00
CA ASN A 114 -3.25 16.76 -6.14
C ASN A 114 -3.92 15.50 -5.56
N ASP A 115 -5.24 15.36 -5.73
CA ASP A 115 -6.05 14.26 -5.15
C ASP A 115 -5.86 12.90 -5.82
N THR A 116 -5.23 12.88 -7.00
CA THR A 116 -5.02 11.68 -7.80
C THR A 116 -3.54 11.53 -8.12
N ILE A 117 -2.97 10.39 -7.74
CA ILE A 117 -1.61 9.98 -8.09
C ILE A 117 -1.69 8.94 -9.22
N VAL A 118 -0.87 9.11 -10.23
CA VAL A 118 -0.69 8.17 -11.35
C VAL A 118 0.66 7.48 -11.19
N TYR A 119 0.71 6.18 -11.42
CA TYR A 119 1.94 5.38 -11.40
C TYR A 119 1.82 4.19 -12.35
N THR A 120 2.94 3.62 -12.78
CA THR A 120 2.94 2.40 -13.61
C THR A 120 2.91 1.14 -12.76
N SER A 121 1.96 0.24 -13.04
CA SER A 121 1.89 -1.10 -12.45
C SER A 121 1.97 -2.14 -13.56
N GLY A 122 3.07 -2.89 -13.62
CA GLY A 122 3.35 -3.78 -14.75
C GLY A 122 3.59 -2.98 -16.02
N ILE A 123 2.66 -3.04 -16.97
CA ILE A 123 2.73 -2.28 -18.24
C ILE A 123 1.64 -1.21 -18.38
N TYR A 124 0.78 -1.06 -17.37
CA TYR A 124 -0.38 -0.16 -17.44
C TYR A 124 -0.25 1.00 -16.45
N PRO A 125 -0.66 2.21 -16.86
CA PRO A 125 -0.86 3.29 -15.92
C PRO A 125 -2.05 2.98 -15.01
N VAL A 126 -1.89 3.24 -13.72
CA VAL A 126 -2.91 3.06 -12.68
C VAL A 126 -3.01 4.33 -11.86
N THR A 127 -4.18 4.59 -11.30
CA THR A 127 -4.42 5.71 -10.39
C THR A 127 -4.65 5.25 -8.97
N ALA A 128 -4.21 6.05 -8.00
CA ALA A 128 -4.57 5.91 -6.60
C ALA A 128 -5.04 7.25 -6.03
N ASN A 129 -5.91 7.18 -5.02
CA ASN A 129 -6.40 8.36 -4.33
C ASN A 129 -5.36 8.83 -3.31
N THR A 130 -4.91 10.08 -3.41
CA THR A 130 -3.89 10.65 -2.53
C THR A 130 -4.29 10.59 -1.05
N ARG A 131 -5.59 10.63 -0.74
CA ARG A 131 -6.13 10.52 0.64
C ARG A 131 -5.72 9.23 1.35
N GLU A 132 -5.33 8.19 0.61
CA GLU A 132 -4.88 6.93 1.18
C GLU A 132 -3.45 6.99 1.75
N PHE A 133 -2.69 8.04 1.42
CA PHE A 133 -1.26 8.17 1.69
C PHE A 133 -0.89 9.45 2.47
N VAL A 134 -1.88 10.18 2.97
CA VAL A 134 -1.68 11.42 3.74
C VAL A 134 -2.53 11.44 5.01
N ASN A 135 -2.11 12.23 5.98
CA ASN A 135 -2.96 12.64 7.10
C ASN A 135 -3.49 14.05 6.82
N LEU A 136 -4.81 14.23 6.75
CA LEU A 136 -5.38 15.56 6.55
C LEU A 136 -5.77 16.20 7.88
N VAL A 137 -5.41 17.47 8.04
CA VAL A 137 -5.79 18.30 9.19
C VAL A 137 -6.37 19.62 8.71
N LEU A 138 -7.34 20.16 9.43
CA LEU A 138 -7.78 21.54 9.25
C LEU A 138 -6.71 22.50 9.78
N SER A 139 -6.77 23.77 9.37
CA SER A 139 -5.88 24.84 9.87
C SER A 139 -5.91 25.02 11.40
N ASN A 140 -6.99 24.59 12.06
CA ASN A 140 -7.09 24.56 13.54
C ASN A 140 -6.51 23.27 14.18
N GLY A 141 -5.81 22.44 13.41
CA GLY A 141 -5.18 21.19 13.85
C GLY A 141 -6.13 20.00 14.00
N LYS A 142 -7.44 20.17 13.76
CA LYS A 142 -8.40 19.06 13.86
C LYS A 142 -8.23 18.10 12.67
N ARG A 143 -8.06 16.81 12.95
CA ARG A 143 -8.03 15.77 11.93
C ARG A 143 -9.33 15.75 11.11
N ILE A 144 -9.17 15.49 9.81
CA ILE A 144 -10.26 15.23 8.89
C ILE A 144 -10.30 13.73 8.64
N ASP A 145 -11.23 13.04 9.29
CA ASP A 145 -11.53 11.64 9.00
C ASP A 145 -12.61 11.57 7.91
N PHE A 146 -12.48 10.63 6.97
CA PHE A 146 -13.45 10.37 5.90
C PHE A 146 -14.19 9.06 6.15
#